data_AF-A0A916BB14-F1
#
_entry.id   AF-A0A916BB14-F1
#
_cell.length_a   1.000
_cell.length_b   1.000
_cell.length_c   1.000
_cell.angle_alpha   90.00
_cell.angle_beta   90.00
_cell.angle_gamma   90.00
#
_symmetry.space_group_name_H-M   'P 1'
#
loop_
_entity.id
_entity.type
_entity.pdbx_description
1 polymer ?
#
loop_
_entity_poly.entity_id
_entity_poly.type
_entity_poly.pdbx_seq_one_letter_code
_entity_poly.pdbx_strand_id
1 'polypeptide(L)' 'YFMDAVHPQHNPVRACGWIKRGEDQEVRTNAGQERININGAIDLDRLEPVVRFDPTIDSDSTLAL' A
#
# COMPACT_ATOMS: atom_id res chain seq x y z
N TYR A 1 11.91 -17.68 7.69
CA TYR A 1 11.29 -16.49 7.10
C TYR A 1 10.22 -15.94 8.04
N PHE A 2 10.18 -14.62 8.22
CA PHE A 2 9.00 -13.92 8.75
C PHE A 2 8.29 -13.24 7.59
N MET A 3 6.98 -13.37 7.47
CA MET A 3 6.23 -13.01 6.26
C MET A 3 4.91 -12.30 6.59
N ASP A 4 4.55 -11.33 5.75
CA ASP A 4 3.34 -10.49 5.88
C ASP A 4 2.90 -9.95 4.51
N ALA A 5 1.67 -9.44 4.41
CA ALA A 5 1.09 -8.94 3.18
C ALA A 5 0.31 -7.63 3.39
N VAL A 6 0.36 -6.71 2.42
CA VAL A 6 -0.26 -5.38 2.55
C VAL A 6 -0.88 -4.87 1.26
N HIS A 7 -2.00 -4.14 1.42
CA HIS A 7 -2.58 -3.27 0.39
C HIS A 7 -2.18 -1.81 0.65
N PRO A 8 -1.21 -1.23 -0.09
CA PRO A 8 -0.80 0.15 0.14
C PRO A 8 -1.91 1.13 -0.24
N GLN A 9 -2.14 2.11 0.63
CA GLN A 9 -3.08 3.19 0.36
C GLN A 9 -2.41 4.27 -0.50
N HIS A 10 -3.05 4.64 -1.63
CA HIS A 10 -2.56 5.67 -2.55
C HIS A 10 -3.41 6.96 -2.52
N ASN A 11 -4.30 7.07 -1.53
CA ASN A 11 -5.15 8.24 -1.39
C ASN A 11 -4.31 9.48 -1.03
N PRO A 12 -4.65 10.64 -1.60
CA PRO A 12 -3.98 11.89 -1.25
C PRO A 12 -4.20 12.21 0.23
N VAL A 13 -3.10 12.40 0.95
CA VAL A 13 -3.11 12.83 2.35
C VAL A 13 -2.93 14.34 2.38
N ARG A 14 -3.85 15.06 3.04
CA ARG A 14 -3.75 16.50 3.21
C ARG A 14 -2.63 16.83 4.19
N ALA A 15 -1.61 17.56 3.72
CA ALA A 15 -0.48 17.98 4.57
C ALA A 15 -0.72 19.37 5.20
N CYS A 16 -1.04 20.38 4.39
CA CYS A 16 -1.26 21.76 4.85
C CYS A 16 -2.13 22.54 3.86
N GLY A 17 -2.89 23.52 4.35
CA GLY A 17 -3.68 24.43 3.50
C GLY A 17 -4.47 25.45 4.30
N TRP A 18 -4.66 26.64 3.74
CA TRP A 18 -5.51 27.68 4.31
C TRP A 18 -6.83 27.71 3.55
N ILE A 19 -7.91 27.32 4.21
CA ILE A 19 -9.27 27.34 3.66
C ILE A 19 -9.99 28.55 4.27
N LYS A 20 -10.54 29.41 3.41
CA LYS A 20 -11.27 30.59 3.86
C LYS A 20 -12.54 30.17 4.60
N ARG A 21 -12.84 30.84 5.72
CA ARG A 21 -14.00 30.50 6.56
C ARG A 21 -15.29 30.62 5.74
N GLY A 22 -16.10 29.55 5.76
CA GLY A 22 -17.37 29.49 5.04
C GLY A 22 -17.23 29.05 3.58
N GLU A 23 -16.03 28.70 3.12
CA GLU A 23 -15.80 28.16 1.78
C GLU A 23 -15.35 26.71 1.86
N ASP A 24 -15.96 25.85 1.04
CA ASP A 24 -15.52 24.48 0.86
C ASP A 24 -14.40 24.41 -0.20
N GLN A 25 -13.46 23.49 0.00
CA GLN A 25 -12.38 23.25 -0.94
C GLN A 25 -12.29 21.76 -1.25
N GLU A 26 -12.43 21.44 -2.52
CA GLU A 26 -12.37 20.07 -3.00
C GLU A 26 -10.93 19.53 -2.95
N VAL A 27 -10.79 18.32 -2.42
CA VAL A 27 -9.54 17.57 -2.53
C VAL A 27 -9.66 16.67 -3.74
N ARG A 28 -8.79 16.89 -4.73
CA ARG A 28 -8.70 16.01 -5.89
C ARG A 28 -8.43 14.59 -5.41
N THR A 29 -9.22 13.65 -5.89
CA THR A 29 -9.01 12.22 -5.63
C THR A 29 -8.10 11.65 -6.71
N ASN A 30 -7.18 10.75 -6.35
CA ASN A 30 -6.37 9.97 -7.29
C ASN A 30 -7.18 8.79 -7.85
N ALA A 31 -8.33 9.07 -8.46
CA ALA A 31 -9.15 8.01 -9.07
C ALA A 31 -8.42 7.43 -10.29
N GLY A 32 -8.38 6.10 -10.40
CA GLY A 32 -7.80 5.41 -11.56
C GLY A 32 -6.50 4.63 -11.30
N GLN A 33 -5.96 4.62 -10.09
CA GLN A 33 -4.86 3.71 -9.74
C GLN A 33 -5.40 2.31 -9.43
N GLU A 34 -4.76 1.29 -10.01
CA GLU A 34 -5.02 -0.11 -9.67
C GLU A 34 -4.53 -0.42 -8.26
N ARG A 35 -5.22 -1.35 -7.58
CA ARG A 35 -4.75 -1.86 -6.29
C ARG A 35 -3.43 -2.59 -6.51
N ILE A 36 -2.42 -2.21 -5.74
CA ILE A 36 -1.14 -2.93 -5.66
C ILE A 36 -1.24 -3.86 -4.46
N ASN A 37 -0.87 -5.12 -4.63
CA ASN A 37 -0.77 -6.08 -3.54
C ASN A 37 0.67 -6.51 -3.38
N ILE A 38 1.18 -6.44 -2.15
CA ILE A 38 2.57 -6.74 -1.85
C ILE A 38 2.61 -7.85 -0.81
N ASN A 39 3.26 -8.95 -1.15
CA ASN A 39 3.67 -10.00 -0.22
C ASN A 39 5.16 -9.81 0.09
N GLY A 40 5.52 -9.84 1.36
CA GLY A 40 6.88 -9.61 1.82
C GLY A 40 7.33 -10.63 2.85
N ALA A 41 8.60 -11.00 2.81
CA ALA A 41 9.24 -11.85 3.81
C ALA A 41 10.66 -11.39 4.10
N ILE A 42 11.14 -11.67 5.32
CA ILE A 42 12.55 -11.52 5.70
C ILE A 42 13.19 -12.90 5.76
N ASP A 43 14.21 -13.12 4.94
CA ASP A 43 15.15 -14.23 5.08
C ASP A 43 15.98 -13.99 6.34
N LEU A 44 15.94 -14.91 7.30
CA LEU A 44 16.65 -14.75 8.57
C LEU A 44 18.14 -15.10 8.47
N ASP A 45 18.52 -15.90 7.49
CA ASP A 45 19.92 -16.30 7.32
C ASP A 45 20.71 -15.18 6.62
N ARG A 46 20.05 -14.47 5.69
CA ARG A 46 20.63 -13.35 4.95
C ARG A 46 20.29 -11.98 5.51
N LEU A 47 19.25 -11.89 6.35
CA LEU A 47 18.65 -10.64 6.83
C LEU A 47 18.20 -9.72 5.68
N GLU A 48 17.75 -10.33 4.58
CA GLU A 48 17.34 -9.65 3.36
C GLU A 48 15.83 -9.79 3.11
N PRO A 49 15.17 -8.77 2.53
CA PRO A 49 13.77 -8.86 2.16
C PRO A 49 13.57 -9.59 0.84
N VAL A 50 12.57 -10.47 0.81
CA VAL A 50 11.95 -11.02 -0.40
C VAL A 50 10.61 -10.31 -0.58
N VAL A 51 10.38 -9.74 -1.76
CA VAL A 51 9.17 -8.95 -2.05
C VAL A 51 8.57 -9.41 -3.37
N ARG A 52 7.26 -9.65 -3.38
CA ARG A 52 6.50 -10.01 -4.58
C ARG A 52 5.23 -9.16 -4.72
N PHE A 53 4.87 -8.90 -5.96
CA PHE A 53 3.64 -8.21 -6.33
C PHE A 53 2.65 -9.19 -6.93
N ASP A 54 1.44 -9.23 -6.38
CA ASP A 54 0.44 -10.22 -6.75
C ASP A 54 -0.88 -9.58 -7.21
N PRO A 55 -1.70 -10.27 -8.03
CA PRO A 55 -3.05 -9.80 -8.36
C PRO A 55 -4.01 -9.79 -7.16
N THR A 56 -3.76 -10.64 -6.15
CA THR A 56 -4.58 -10.79 -4.94
C THR A 56 -3.71 -11.02 -3.70
N ILE A 57 -4.25 -10.69 -2.52
CA ILE A 57 -3.71 -11.11 -1.22
C ILE A 57 -4.63 -12.17 -0.65
N ASP A 58 -4.19 -13.42 -0.65
CA ASP A 58 -4.86 -14.57 -0.09
C ASP A 58 -3.81 -15.56 0.45
N SER A 59 -4.27 -16.63 1.10
CA SER A 59 -3.38 -17.62 1.70
C SER A 59 -2.47 -18.27 0.66
N ASP A 60 -2.95 -18.51 -0.55
CA ASP A 60 -2.20 -19.19 -1.61
C ASP A 60 -1.12 -18.27 -2.16
N SER A 61 -1.44 -16.99 -2.42
CA SER A 61 -0.46 -16.00 -2.88
C SER A 61 0.60 -15.72 -1.83
N THR A 62 0.22 -15.70 -0.55
CA THR A 62 1.14 -15.49 0.58
C THR A 62 2.11 -16.66 0.75
N LEU A 63 1.64 -17.91 0.62
CA LEU A 63 2.47 -19.11 0.74
C LEU A 63 3.44 -19.32 -0.42
N ALA A 64 3.09 -18.80 -1.61
CA ALA A 64 3.93 -18.94 -2.79
C ALA A 64 5.13 -17.98 -2.82
N LEU A 65 5.25 -17.08 -1.83
CA LEU A 65 6.34 -16.09 -1.72
C LEU A 65 7.72 -16.73 -1.54
#